data_AF-A0A2E2U6M8-F1
#
_entry.id   AF-A0A2E2U6M8-F1
#
_cell.length_a   1.000
_cell.length_b   1.000
_cell.length_c   1.000
_cell.angle_alpha   90.00
_cell.angle_beta   90.00
_cell.angle_gamma   90.00
#
_symmetry.space_group_name_H-M   'P 1'
#
loop_
_entity.id
_entity.type
_entity.pdbx_description
1 polymer ?
#
loop_
_entity_poly.entity_id
_entity_poly.type
_entity_poly.pdbx_seq_one_letter_code
_entity_poly.pdbx_strand_id
1 'polypeptide(L)'
;MKILMTMMVFLSLSAQATTHEHVKVELNFDPDYQVSEKVFNGYLNVVPEEWSFPSGTQTGKTQKAKYEKALEILEEVLNSEEFRIKVLSYKRSDGQRLYQKNYIWNESDNTLSNEDVYNLLMKGDEKMIPNSIGEMNIYSWVKICTRLQWVYQYQWCSGVVGSTAPSSSRTITHNWKFYKDFETPNMVANIVHEWIHLLGFLHGPAATMREEVPYVVGAIAGQVAGNILARENN
;
A
#
# COMPACT_ATOMS: atom_id res chain seq x y z
N MET A 1 -17.25 -52.13 -10.40
CA MET A 1 -16.80 -50.88 -11.02
C MET A 1 -17.33 -49.72 -10.18
N LYS A 2 -16.53 -49.16 -9.26
CA LYS A 2 -16.91 -48.01 -8.43
C LYS A 2 -16.17 -46.79 -8.96
N ILE A 3 -16.92 -45.85 -9.54
CA ILE A 3 -16.40 -44.57 -10.00
C ILE A 3 -16.15 -43.72 -8.74
N LEU A 4 -14.88 -43.51 -8.40
CA LEU A 4 -14.49 -42.58 -7.36
C LEU A 4 -14.48 -41.18 -7.98
N MET A 5 -15.52 -40.40 -7.69
CA MET A 5 -15.62 -39.01 -8.09
C MET A 5 -14.77 -38.18 -7.12
N THR A 6 -13.50 -37.95 -7.47
CA THR A 6 -12.62 -37.07 -6.70
C THR A 6 -13.07 -35.63 -6.94
N MET A 7 -13.84 -35.11 -6.00
CA MET A 7 -14.24 -33.71 -5.95
C MET A 7 -13.01 -32.88 -5.58
N MET A 8 -12.33 -32.30 -6.57
CA MET A 8 -11.32 -31.27 -6.32
C MET A 8 -12.04 -30.02 -5.79
N VAL A 9 -12.00 -29.85 -4.47
CA VAL A 9 -12.33 -28.57 -3.84
C VAL A 9 -11.16 -27.63 -4.13
N PHE A 10 -11.31 -26.78 -5.15
CA PHE A 10 -10.46 -25.59 -5.29
C PHE A 10 -10.81 -24.65 -4.13
N LEU A 11 -10.09 -24.78 -3.02
CA LEU A 11 -10.02 -23.72 -2.02
C LEU A 11 -9.27 -22.55 -2.68
N SER A 12 -10.01 -21.65 -3.33
CA SER A 12 -9.48 -20.33 -3.65
C SER A 12 -9.33 -19.59 -2.32
N LEU A 13 -8.19 -19.78 -1.65
CA LEU A 13 -7.77 -18.89 -0.58
C LEU A 13 -7.60 -17.52 -1.21
N SER A 14 -8.60 -16.65 -1.04
CA SER A 14 -8.46 -15.24 -1.35
C SER A 14 -7.36 -14.71 -0.43
N ALA A 15 -6.14 -14.63 -0.95
CA ALA A 15 -5.01 -14.08 -0.23
C ALA A 15 -5.33 -12.61 0.05
N GLN A 16 -5.68 -12.30 1.30
CA GLN A 16 -5.71 -10.93 1.76
C GLN A 16 -4.27 -10.49 1.97
N ALA A 17 -3.87 -9.44 1.26
CA ALA A 17 -2.64 -8.72 1.55
C ALA A 17 -2.97 -7.69 2.64
N THR A 18 -2.14 -7.61 3.68
CA THR A 18 -2.47 -6.86 4.89
C THR A 18 -1.27 -6.11 5.47
N THR A 19 -1.48 -4.85 5.84
CA THR A 19 -0.53 -4.11 6.69
C THR A 19 -0.69 -4.51 8.15
N HIS A 20 0.42 -4.83 8.83
CA HIS A 20 0.44 -5.17 10.26
C HIS A 20 1.05 -4.07 11.14
N GLU A 21 0.43 -3.82 12.30
CA GLU A 21 0.81 -2.71 13.20
C GLU A 21 2.25 -2.78 13.75
N HIS A 22 2.83 -3.98 13.84
CA HIS A 22 4.11 -4.22 14.51
C HIS A 22 5.31 -4.17 13.56
N VAL A 23 5.07 -4.04 12.26
CA VAL A 23 6.14 -3.98 11.26
C VAL A 23 6.75 -2.59 11.27
N LYS A 24 8.00 -2.49 11.72
CA LYS A 24 8.77 -1.25 11.70
C LYS A 24 9.68 -1.24 10.48
N VAL A 25 9.43 -0.28 9.60
CA VAL A 25 10.24 -0.05 8.40
C VAL A 25 11.39 0.90 8.75
N GLU A 26 12.59 0.54 8.36
CA GLU A 26 13.75 1.43 8.41
C GLU A 26 14.01 1.96 7.00
N LEU A 27 14.02 3.29 6.86
CA LEU A 27 14.29 3.95 5.60
C LEU A 27 15.76 4.35 5.54
N ASN A 28 16.47 3.79 4.57
CA ASN A 28 17.86 4.13 4.27
C ASN A 28 18.00 4.35 2.75
N PHE A 29 18.77 5.37 2.37
CA PHE A 29 18.86 5.85 1.00
C PHE A 29 20.31 5.94 0.57
N ASP A 30 20.57 5.64 -0.69
CA ASP A 30 21.88 5.77 -1.30
C ASP A 30 22.18 7.23 -1.65
N PRO A 31 23.08 7.92 -0.92
CA PRO A 31 23.34 9.34 -1.18
C PRO A 31 24.04 9.57 -2.52
N ASP A 32 24.70 8.54 -3.06
CA ASP A 32 25.47 8.63 -4.29
C ASP A 32 24.67 8.20 -5.53
N TYR A 33 23.43 7.74 -5.36
CA TYR A 33 22.61 7.28 -6.48
C TYR A 33 22.31 8.42 -7.46
N GLN A 34 22.60 8.15 -8.73
CA GLN A 34 22.27 9.03 -9.85
C GLN A 34 21.13 8.40 -10.64
N VAL A 35 20.10 9.20 -10.91
CA VAL A 35 18.92 8.76 -11.65
C VAL A 35 19.30 8.28 -13.05
N SER A 36 18.93 7.04 -13.39
CA SER A 36 19.11 6.49 -14.73
C SER A 36 18.14 7.12 -15.74
N GLU A 37 18.58 7.28 -17.00
CA GLU A 37 17.72 7.69 -18.12
C GLU A 37 16.57 6.71 -18.40
N LYS A 38 16.64 5.48 -17.89
CA LYS A 38 15.59 4.45 -18.04
C LYS A 38 14.38 4.65 -17.12
N VAL A 39 14.44 5.62 -16.21
CA VAL A 39 13.34 5.91 -15.29
C VAL A 39 12.25 6.67 -16.03
N PHE A 40 11.05 6.14 -15.99
CA PHE A 40 9.87 6.76 -16.57
C PHE A 40 9.60 8.13 -15.91
N ASN A 41 9.38 9.15 -16.74
CA ASN A 41 9.08 10.50 -16.29
C ASN A 41 7.62 10.89 -16.61
N GLY A 42 6.70 9.98 -16.31
CA GLY A 42 5.27 10.25 -16.45
C GLY A 42 4.64 10.68 -15.13
N TYR A 43 3.36 10.99 -15.23
CA TYR A 43 2.54 11.47 -14.14
C TYR A 43 1.51 10.40 -13.78
N LEU A 44 1.32 10.17 -12.49
CA LEU A 44 0.32 9.25 -11.96
C LEU A 44 -0.87 10.09 -11.46
N ASN A 45 -2.02 9.96 -12.10
CA ASN A 45 -3.25 10.62 -11.68
C ASN A 45 -3.86 9.85 -10.50
N VAL A 46 -4.11 10.50 -9.38
CA VAL A 46 -4.85 9.88 -8.28
C VAL A 46 -6.32 10.14 -8.48
N VAL A 47 -7.12 9.08 -8.51
CA VAL A 47 -8.56 9.13 -8.76
C VAL A 47 -9.28 8.64 -7.49
N PRO A 48 -9.70 9.55 -6.59
CA PRO A 48 -10.56 9.20 -5.47
C PRO A 48 -11.95 8.81 -6.00
N GLU A 49 -12.17 7.51 -6.09
CA GLU A 49 -13.40 6.93 -6.61
C GLU A 49 -14.44 6.87 -5.49
N GLU A 50 -14.88 5.67 -5.09
CA GLU A 50 -15.79 5.51 -3.96
C GLU A 50 -15.03 5.31 -2.65
N TRP A 51 -15.30 6.16 -1.67
CA TRP A 51 -14.74 5.97 -0.34
C TRP A 51 -15.72 6.27 0.80
N SER A 52 -15.49 5.65 1.95
CA SER A 52 -16.31 5.82 3.15
C SER A 52 -15.47 5.90 4.41
N PHE A 53 -15.83 6.85 5.28
CA PHE A 53 -15.17 7.08 6.55
C PHE A 53 -16.20 7.37 7.66
N PRO A 54 -16.21 6.60 8.76
CA PRO A 54 -17.13 6.82 9.87
C PRO A 54 -16.98 8.21 10.49
N SER A 55 -18.05 9.01 10.48
CA SER A 55 -18.04 10.41 10.93
C SER A 55 -19.20 10.77 11.87
N GLY A 56 -19.88 9.76 12.43
CA GLY A 56 -21.02 9.96 13.33
C GLY A 56 -20.68 10.58 14.70
N THR A 57 -19.39 10.63 15.08
CA THR A 57 -18.90 11.22 16.33
C THR A 57 -17.95 12.38 16.06
N GLN A 58 -17.66 13.22 17.06
CA GLN A 58 -16.68 14.31 16.90
C GLN A 58 -15.30 13.78 16.51
N THR A 59 -14.82 12.72 17.17
CA THR A 59 -13.60 12.01 16.78
C THR A 59 -13.68 11.50 15.34
N GLY A 60 -14.83 10.93 14.96
CA GLY A 60 -15.14 10.53 13.58
C GLY A 60 -14.90 11.64 12.56
N LYS A 61 -15.46 12.83 12.82
CA LYS A 61 -15.34 13.99 11.94
C LYS A 61 -13.90 14.50 11.83
N THR A 62 -13.20 14.62 12.96
CA THR A 62 -11.80 15.05 12.97
C THR A 62 -10.91 14.08 12.18
N GLN A 63 -11.14 12.78 12.34
CA GLN A 63 -10.37 11.76 11.64
C GLN A 63 -10.73 11.67 10.15
N LYS A 64 -12.01 11.92 9.80
CA LYS A 64 -12.43 12.03 8.40
C LYS A 64 -11.70 13.18 7.69
N ALA A 65 -11.55 14.33 8.35
CA ALA A 65 -10.84 15.47 7.77
C ALA A 65 -9.36 15.13 7.49
N LYS A 66 -8.70 14.37 8.38
CA LYS A 66 -7.32 13.91 8.14
C LYS A 66 -7.24 12.92 6.98
N TYR A 67 -8.22 12.03 6.87
CA TYR A 67 -8.32 11.09 5.76
C TYR A 67 -8.58 11.79 4.43
N GLU A 68 -9.47 12.79 4.40
CA GLU A 68 -9.71 13.64 3.23
C GLU A 68 -8.42 14.37 2.82
N LYS A 69 -7.69 14.97 3.77
CA LYS A 69 -6.39 15.57 3.48
C LYS A 69 -5.37 14.56 2.97
N ALA A 70 -5.42 13.31 3.46
CA ALA A 70 -4.54 12.25 2.96
C ALA A 70 -4.84 11.96 1.48
N LEU A 71 -6.12 11.83 1.10
CA LEU A 71 -6.52 11.66 -0.29
C LEU A 71 -6.12 12.84 -1.18
N GLU A 72 -6.28 14.06 -0.68
CA GLU A 72 -5.93 15.30 -1.38
C GLU A 72 -4.45 15.38 -1.74
N ILE A 73 -3.55 14.97 -0.83
CA ILE A 73 -2.10 15.12 -1.04
C ILE A 73 -1.43 13.92 -1.71
N LEU A 74 -2.15 12.81 -1.93
CA LEU A 74 -1.56 11.59 -2.53
C LEU A 74 -0.92 11.87 -3.89
N GLU A 75 -1.60 12.63 -4.74
CA GLU A 75 -1.11 12.92 -6.09
C GLU A 75 0.19 13.74 -6.05
N GLU A 76 0.24 14.78 -5.20
CA GLU A 76 1.45 15.57 -5.00
C GLU A 76 2.59 14.71 -4.46
N VAL A 77 2.31 13.88 -3.46
CA VAL A 77 3.30 12.96 -2.85
C VAL A 77 3.93 12.07 -3.91
N LEU A 78 3.11 11.34 -4.68
CA LEU A 78 3.57 10.31 -5.61
C LEU A 78 4.27 10.89 -6.85
N ASN A 79 3.91 12.10 -7.25
CA ASN A 79 4.54 12.80 -8.38
C ASN A 79 5.69 13.72 -7.94
N SER A 80 6.03 13.77 -6.66
CA SER A 80 7.13 14.62 -6.17
C SER A 80 8.50 14.03 -6.50
N GLU A 81 9.45 14.92 -6.77
CA GLU A 81 10.86 14.54 -6.96
C GLU A 81 11.45 13.83 -5.73
N GLU A 82 11.02 14.25 -4.53
CA GLU A 82 11.45 13.64 -3.28
C GLU A 82 11.02 12.17 -3.18
N PHE A 83 9.76 11.86 -3.50
CA PHE A 83 9.27 10.49 -3.54
C PHE A 83 10.03 9.65 -4.57
N ARG A 84 10.18 10.19 -5.78
CA ARG A 84 10.94 9.55 -6.86
C ARG A 84 12.35 9.19 -6.44
N ILE A 85 13.13 10.15 -5.95
CA ILE A 85 14.52 9.91 -5.52
C ILE A 85 14.57 8.86 -4.42
N LYS A 86 13.68 8.93 -3.42
CA LYS A 86 13.67 7.98 -2.30
C LYS A 86 13.34 6.56 -2.71
N VAL A 87 12.36 6.35 -3.59
CA VAL A 87 12.02 5.01 -4.13
C VAL A 87 13.20 4.44 -4.91
N LEU A 88 13.84 5.25 -5.76
CA LEU A 88 14.96 4.80 -6.58
C LEU A 88 16.23 4.51 -5.77
N SER A 89 16.53 5.34 -4.77
CA SER A 89 17.75 5.25 -3.96
C SER A 89 17.64 4.34 -2.74
N TYR A 90 16.47 3.77 -2.43
CA TYR A 90 16.31 2.91 -1.25
C TYR A 90 17.32 1.76 -1.18
N LYS A 91 17.91 1.57 0.00
CA LYS A 91 18.81 0.46 0.34
C LYS A 91 18.32 -0.27 1.59
N ARG A 92 18.45 -1.59 1.59
CA ARG A 92 18.18 -2.43 2.76
C ARG A 92 19.25 -2.24 3.83
N SER A 93 18.97 -2.80 5.00
CA SER A 93 19.90 -2.94 6.13
C SER A 93 21.21 -3.65 5.79
N ASP A 94 21.24 -4.51 4.77
CA ASP A 94 22.46 -5.16 4.27
C ASP A 94 23.26 -4.29 3.27
N GLY A 95 22.81 -3.08 3.01
CA GLY A 95 23.44 -2.11 2.11
C GLY A 95 23.11 -2.31 0.63
N GLN A 96 22.34 -3.33 0.25
CA GLN A 96 21.96 -3.55 -1.15
C GLN A 96 20.83 -2.60 -1.57
N ARG A 97 20.97 -1.98 -2.74
CA ARG A 97 19.98 -1.09 -3.36
C ARG A 97 18.88 -1.86 -4.10
N LEU A 98 18.11 -2.64 -3.33
CA LEU A 98 16.99 -3.45 -3.83
C LEU A 98 16.00 -3.75 -2.70
N TYR A 99 14.71 -3.90 -3.00
CA TYR A 99 13.73 -4.35 -2.01
C TYR A 99 13.87 -5.85 -1.71
N GLN A 100 13.58 -6.28 -0.49
CA GLN A 100 13.71 -7.68 -0.08
C GLN A 100 12.83 -8.63 -0.90
N LYS A 101 11.59 -8.23 -1.14
CA LYS A 101 10.68 -8.88 -2.07
C LYS A 101 10.27 -7.86 -3.12
N ASN A 102 10.84 -8.00 -4.29
CA ASN A 102 10.79 -7.07 -5.41
C ASN A 102 10.25 -7.74 -6.67
N TYR A 103 9.19 -8.53 -6.58
CA TYR A 103 8.60 -9.21 -7.73
C TYR A 103 7.07 -9.22 -7.63
N ILE A 104 6.41 -9.35 -8.78
CA ILE A 104 4.96 -9.45 -8.88
C ILE A 104 4.51 -10.87 -8.54
N TRP A 105 3.33 -11.00 -7.95
CA TRP A 105 2.77 -12.30 -7.59
C TRP A 105 2.72 -13.27 -8.78
N ASN A 106 3.16 -14.51 -8.55
CA ASN A 106 3.38 -15.58 -9.53
C ASN A 106 4.53 -15.35 -10.51
N GLU A 107 5.41 -14.38 -10.26
CA GLU A 107 6.61 -14.10 -11.06
C GLU A 107 7.88 -14.04 -10.19
N SER A 108 8.03 -14.95 -9.23
CA SER A 108 9.14 -14.92 -8.26
C SER A 108 10.54 -15.04 -8.86
N ASP A 109 10.65 -15.55 -10.08
CA ASP A 109 11.92 -15.67 -10.81
C ASP A 109 12.31 -14.35 -11.50
N ASN A 110 11.40 -13.36 -11.55
CA ASN A 110 11.59 -12.06 -12.19
C ASN A 110 11.75 -10.96 -11.13
N THR A 111 12.92 -10.89 -10.51
CA THR A 111 13.23 -9.82 -9.54
C THR A 111 13.37 -8.47 -10.24
N LEU A 112 12.82 -7.41 -9.64
CA LEU A 112 12.76 -6.06 -10.17
C LEU A 112 13.83 -5.16 -9.52
N SER A 113 14.48 -4.30 -10.30
CA SER A 113 15.29 -3.20 -9.76
C SER A 113 14.39 -2.14 -9.11
N ASN A 114 14.96 -1.18 -8.36
CA ASN A 114 14.14 -0.07 -7.83
C ASN A 114 13.55 0.78 -8.96
N GLU A 115 14.26 0.90 -10.08
CA GLU A 115 13.82 1.58 -11.29
C GLU A 115 12.60 0.87 -11.89
N ASP A 116 12.62 -0.46 -11.97
CA ASP A 116 11.48 -1.24 -12.45
C ASP A 116 10.29 -1.12 -11.49
N VAL A 117 10.53 -1.16 -10.18
CA VAL A 117 9.49 -0.90 -9.16
C VAL A 117 8.88 0.47 -9.37
N TYR A 118 9.69 1.53 -9.46
CA TYR A 118 9.19 2.89 -9.68
C TYR A 118 8.39 3.00 -10.98
N ASN A 119 8.90 2.42 -12.08
CA ASN A 119 8.22 2.42 -13.37
C ASN A 119 6.85 1.71 -13.30
N LEU A 120 6.73 0.62 -12.55
CA LEU A 120 5.46 -0.08 -12.33
C LEU A 120 4.48 0.75 -11.50
N LEU A 121 4.97 1.45 -10.46
CA LEU A 121 4.15 2.38 -9.67
C LEU A 121 3.58 3.47 -10.59
N MET A 122 4.44 4.15 -11.36
CA MET A 122 4.01 5.24 -12.23
C MET A 122 3.18 4.78 -13.43
N LYS A 123 3.26 3.50 -13.80
CA LYS A 123 2.36 2.91 -14.81
C LYS A 123 0.93 2.76 -14.29
N GLY A 124 0.70 2.56 -12.99
CA GLY A 124 -0.64 2.55 -12.37
C GLY A 124 -1.64 1.50 -12.90
N ASP A 125 -1.18 0.49 -13.64
CA ASP A 125 -2.05 -0.49 -14.31
C ASP A 125 -2.56 -1.54 -13.31
N GLU A 126 -3.64 -1.21 -12.61
CA GLU A 126 -4.21 -2.03 -11.55
C GLU A 126 -4.84 -3.31 -12.10
N LYS A 127 -4.49 -4.45 -11.48
CA LYS A 127 -4.99 -5.74 -11.94
C LYS A 127 -6.52 -5.86 -11.93
N MET A 128 -7.17 -5.19 -10.98
CA MET A 128 -8.61 -5.25 -10.77
C MET A 128 -9.39 -4.19 -11.55
N ILE A 129 -8.70 -3.25 -12.21
CA ILE A 129 -9.29 -2.19 -13.04
C ILE A 129 -8.51 -2.14 -14.37
N PRO A 130 -8.77 -3.09 -15.29
CA PRO A 130 -7.99 -3.16 -16.53
C PRO A 130 -8.06 -1.86 -17.33
N ASN A 131 -6.92 -1.45 -17.88
CA ASN A 131 -6.72 -0.21 -18.65
C ASN A 131 -6.71 1.08 -17.81
N SER A 132 -6.48 1.02 -16.50
CA SER A 132 -6.26 2.19 -15.64
C SER A 132 -4.82 2.76 -15.74
N ILE A 133 -4.21 2.71 -16.93
CA ILE A 133 -2.80 3.08 -17.09
C ILE A 133 -2.63 4.57 -16.73
N GLY A 134 -1.68 4.85 -15.86
CA GLY A 134 -1.37 6.18 -15.36
C GLY A 134 -2.31 6.63 -14.24
N GLU A 135 -3.08 5.72 -13.64
CA GLU A 135 -4.02 6.04 -12.57
C GLU A 135 -3.74 5.25 -11.28
N MET A 136 -4.01 5.89 -10.15
CA MET A 136 -4.15 5.27 -8.84
C MET A 136 -5.60 5.44 -8.38
N ASN A 137 -6.39 4.39 -8.54
CA ASN A 137 -7.82 4.39 -8.27
C ASN A 137 -8.10 4.02 -6.81
N ILE A 138 -8.75 4.92 -6.08
CA ILE A 138 -8.99 4.73 -4.64
C ILE A 138 -10.44 4.35 -4.36
N TYR A 139 -10.67 3.04 -4.29
CA TYR A 139 -11.90 2.46 -3.76
C TYR A 139 -11.68 2.07 -2.29
N SER A 140 -11.98 2.94 -1.32
CA SER A 140 -11.50 2.73 0.06
C SER A 140 -12.52 2.89 1.20
N TRP A 141 -12.53 1.94 2.12
CA TRP A 141 -13.55 1.83 3.17
C TRP A 141 -12.91 1.70 4.55
N VAL A 142 -13.18 2.65 5.44
CA VAL A 142 -12.74 2.56 6.84
C VAL A 142 -13.79 1.84 7.67
N LYS A 143 -13.47 0.61 8.07
CA LYS A 143 -14.37 -0.33 8.72
C LYS A 143 -14.23 -0.30 10.24
N ILE A 144 -15.37 -0.24 10.93
CA ILE A 144 -15.46 -0.48 12.39
C ILE A 144 -15.82 -1.95 12.61
N CYS A 145 -14.99 -2.68 13.37
CA CYS A 145 -15.32 -4.05 13.74
C CYS A 145 -16.50 -4.09 14.73
N THR A 146 -17.54 -4.84 14.37
CA THR A 146 -18.66 -5.14 15.27
C THR A 146 -18.26 -6.16 16.34
N ARG A 147 -19.05 -6.30 17.42
CA ARG A 147 -18.81 -7.31 18.45
C ARG A 147 -18.68 -8.73 17.89
N LEU A 148 -19.51 -9.10 16.90
CA LEU A 148 -19.43 -10.40 16.26
C LEU A 148 -18.15 -10.56 15.44
N GLN A 149 -17.71 -9.50 14.74
CA GLN A 149 -16.44 -9.53 14.00
C GLN A 149 -15.23 -9.63 14.93
N TRP A 150 -15.29 -9.05 16.12
CA TRP A 150 -14.26 -9.27 17.13
C TRP A 150 -14.14 -10.74 17.57
N VAL A 151 -15.22 -11.52 17.46
CA VAL A 151 -15.20 -12.97 17.74
C VAL A 151 -14.68 -13.76 16.55
N TYR A 152 -15.19 -13.50 15.34
CA TYR A 152 -14.91 -14.34 14.17
C TYR A 152 -13.75 -13.85 13.29
N GLN A 153 -13.35 -12.59 13.41
CA GLN A 153 -12.28 -11.93 12.64
C GLN A 153 -11.28 -11.24 13.57
N TYR A 154 -11.04 -11.84 14.74
CA TYR A 154 -10.20 -11.26 15.80
C TYR A 154 -8.84 -10.77 15.27
N GLN A 155 -8.12 -11.62 14.52
CA GLN A 155 -6.79 -11.28 13.99
C GLN A 155 -6.78 -10.00 13.15
N TRP A 156 -7.78 -9.83 12.28
CA TRP A 156 -7.90 -8.62 11.46
C TRP A 156 -8.24 -7.41 12.33
N CYS A 157 -9.27 -7.53 13.18
CA CYS A 157 -9.70 -6.44 14.04
C CYS A 157 -8.62 -5.99 15.02
N SER A 158 -7.76 -6.92 15.48
CA SER A 158 -6.74 -6.64 16.48
C SER A 158 -5.43 -6.14 15.88
N GLY A 159 -4.93 -6.70 14.77
CA GLY A 159 -3.54 -6.51 14.35
C GLY A 159 -3.34 -6.11 12.88
N VAL A 160 -4.42 -5.92 12.12
CA VAL A 160 -4.36 -5.51 10.71
C VAL A 160 -4.82 -4.06 10.57
N VAL A 161 -3.94 -3.22 10.04
CA VAL A 161 -4.18 -1.78 9.82
C VAL A 161 -5.00 -1.55 8.56
N GLY A 162 -4.67 -2.28 7.49
CA GLY A 162 -5.34 -2.25 6.21
C GLY A 162 -5.30 -3.61 5.55
N SER A 163 -6.18 -3.81 4.57
CA SER A 163 -6.14 -5.00 3.74
C SER A 163 -6.75 -4.78 2.37
N THR A 164 -6.17 -5.44 1.38
CA THR A 164 -6.68 -5.55 0.02
C THR A 164 -6.68 -7.00 -0.43
N ALA A 165 -7.61 -7.39 -1.31
CA ALA A 165 -7.64 -8.72 -1.92
C ALA A 165 -7.35 -8.62 -3.42
N PRO A 166 -6.06 -8.51 -3.84
CA PRO A 166 -5.69 -8.07 -5.18
C PRO A 166 -6.04 -9.06 -6.30
N SER A 167 -6.49 -10.27 -5.97
CA SER A 167 -7.01 -11.24 -6.94
C SER A 167 -8.52 -11.17 -7.16
N SER A 168 -9.26 -10.44 -6.32
CA SER A 168 -10.72 -10.54 -6.28
C SER A 168 -11.44 -9.25 -5.91
N SER A 169 -10.72 -8.17 -5.56
CA SER A 169 -11.32 -6.90 -5.14
C SER A 169 -10.37 -5.73 -5.42
N ARG A 170 -10.92 -4.66 -5.99
CA ARG A 170 -10.27 -3.33 -6.06
C ARG A 170 -10.36 -2.55 -4.74
N THR A 171 -11.21 -3.00 -3.82
CA THR A 171 -11.48 -2.27 -2.57
C THR A 171 -10.32 -2.43 -1.58
N ILE A 172 -9.81 -1.28 -1.14
CA ILE A 172 -8.92 -1.13 0.00
C ILE A 172 -9.77 -1.01 1.26
N THR A 173 -9.52 -1.85 2.26
CA THR A 173 -10.19 -1.75 3.57
C THR A 173 -9.22 -1.27 4.61
N HIS A 174 -9.62 -0.26 5.38
CA HIS A 174 -8.84 0.25 6.50
C HIS A 174 -9.54 -0.05 7.83
N ASN A 175 -8.77 -0.28 8.89
CA ASN A 175 -9.31 -0.61 10.20
C ASN A 175 -9.41 0.64 11.08
N TRP A 176 -10.65 1.00 11.45
CA TRP A 176 -10.97 2.15 12.30
C TRP A 176 -10.19 2.17 13.62
N LYS A 177 -9.90 0.99 14.20
CA LYS A 177 -9.13 0.87 15.46
C LYS A 177 -7.81 1.65 15.38
N PHE A 178 -7.15 1.62 14.23
CA PHE A 178 -5.87 2.29 14.00
C PHE A 178 -6.07 3.71 13.48
N TYR A 179 -6.96 3.86 12.49
CA TYR A 179 -7.20 5.14 11.83
C TYR A 179 -7.74 6.22 12.76
N LYS A 180 -8.39 5.85 13.88
CA LYS A 180 -8.85 6.81 14.88
C LYS A 180 -7.71 7.57 15.58
N ASP A 181 -6.49 7.03 15.53
CA ASP A 181 -5.28 7.59 16.18
C ASP A 181 -4.20 8.00 15.15
N PHE A 182 -4.45 7.80 13.85
CA PHE A 182 -3.50 8.15 12.80
C PHE A 182 -3.50 9.66 12.49
N GLU A 183 -2.33 10.16 12.11
CA GLU A 183 -2.20 11.44 11.43
C GLU A 183 -2.23 11.25 9.91
N THR A 184 -2.43 12.34 9.17
CA THR A 184 -2.49 12.34 7.69
C THR A 184 -1.33 11.57 7.04
N PRO A 185 -0.05 11.74 7.45
CA PRO A 185 1.06 10.97 6.89
C PRO A 185 0.96 9.46 7.11
N ASN A 186 0.41 9.02 8.24
CA ASN A 186 0.21 7.59 8.52
C ASN A 186 -0.87 7.01 7.60
N MET A 187 -1.92 7.78 7.30
CA MET A 187 -2.98 7.37 6.39
C MET A 187 -2.46 7.29 4.95
N VAL A 188 -1.68 8.26 4.49
CA VAL A 188 -1.00 8.21 3.17
C VAL A 188 -0.15 6.95 3.05
N ALA A 189 0.69 6.67 4.06
CA ALA A 189 1.55 5.50 4.04
C ALA A 189 0.77 4.19 3.87
N ASN A 190 -0.32 4.04 4.63
CA ASN A 190 -1.14 2.84 4.59
C ASN A 190 -1.97 2.75 3.29
N ILE A 191 -2.50 3.86 2.77
CA ILE A 191 -3.21 3.86 1.48
C ILE A 191 -2.28 3.40 0.36
N VAL A 192 -1.07 3.96 0.28
CA VAL A 192 -0.09 3.61 -0.74
C VAL A 192 0.34 2.14 -0.61
N HIS A 193 0.57 1.66 0.62
CA HIS A 193 0.86 0.25 0.86
C HIS A 193 -0.22 -0.68 0.29
N GLU A 194 -1.48 -0.41 0.63
CA GLU A 194 -2.60 -1.26 0.21
C GLU A 194 -2.88 -1.16 -1.30
N TRP A 195 -2.62 -0.02 -1.92
CA TRP A 195 -2.72 0.15 -3.37
C TRP A 195 -1.62 -0.60 -4.12
N ILE A 196 -0.39 -0.62 -3.59
CA ILE A 196 0.72 -1.39 -4.18
C ILE A 196 0.39 -2.89 -4.26
N HIS A 197 -0.43 -3.40 -3.35
CA HIS A 197 -0.96 -4.76 -3.48
C HIS A 197 -1.83 -4.96 -4.73
N LEU A 198 -2.60 -3.95 -5.15
CA LEU A 198 -3.42 -3.99 -6.39
C LEU A 198 -2.56 -4.04 -7.66
N LEU A 199 -1.32 -3.55 -7.59
CA LEU A 199 -0.32 -3.70 -8.65
C LEU A 199 0.33 -5.09 -8.66
N GLY A 200 0.05 -5.93 -7.65
CA GLY A 200 0.47 -7.34 -7.61
C GLY A 200 1.68 -7.62 -6.73
N PHE A 201 2.23 -6.64 -6.02
CA PHE A 201 3.25 -6.89 -5.00
C PHE A 201 2.60 -7.49 -3.75
N LEU A 202 3.06 -8.65 -3.29
CA LEU A 202 2.54 -9.31 -2.07
C LEU A 202 3.63 -9.46 -1.02
N HIS A 203 3.24 -9.73 0.22
CA HIS A 203 4.21 -9.97 1.28
C HIS A 203 4.76 -11.39 1.34
N GLY A 204 5.98 -11.51 1.86
CA GLY A 204 6.52 -12.75 2.41
C GLY A 204 5.99 -13.03 3.81
N PRO A 205 6.62 -13.94 4.57
CA PRO A 205 6.23 -14.22 5.96
C PRO A 205 6.35 -12.98 6.87
N ALA A 206 5.42 -12.85 7.83
CA ALA A 206 5.35 -11.72 8.76
C ALA A 206 6.64 -11.43 9.55
N ALA A 207 7.41 -12.46 9.86
CA ALA A 207 8.67 -12.31 10.58
C ALA A 207 9.74 -11.52 9.79
N THR A 208 9.62 -11.42 8.47
CA THR A 208 10.68 -10.89 7.60
C THR A 208 10.25 -9.74 6.71
N MET A 209 8.96 -9.44 6.56
CA MET A 209 8.40 -8.54 5.52
C MET A 209 8.77 -7.03 5.58
N ARG A 210 9.62 -6.59 6.52
CA ARG A 210 9.83 -5.16 6.83
C ARG A 210 10.53 -4.33 5.73
N GLU A 211 11.20 -4.98 4.78
CA GLU A 211 11.97 -4.32 3.71
C GLU A 211 11.39 -4.63 2.31
N GLU A 212 10.11 -5.02 2.26
CA GLU A 212 9.39 -5.35 1.02
C GLU A 212 8.70 -4.14 0.42
N VAL A 213 8.46 -4.17 -0.91
CA VAL A 213 7.98 -3.02 -1.69
C VAL A 213 6.78 -2.31 -1.05
N PRO A 214 5.67 -2.97 -0.65
CA PRO A 214 4.51 -2.25 -0.11
C PRO A 214 4.82 -1.52 1.21
N TYR A 215 5.63 -2.11 2.09
CA TYR A 215 6.03 -1.49 3.36
C TYR A 215 6.94 -0.30 3.15
N VAL A 216 8.01 -0.50 2.37
CA VAL A 216 9.03 0.54 2.17
C VAL A 216 8.47 1.71 1.40
N VAL A 217 7.79 1.47 0.28
CA VAL A 217 7.24 2.54 -0.55
C VAL A 217 6.09 3.27 0.17
N GLY A 218 5.24 2.55 0.90
CA GLY A 218 4.24 3.17 1.77
C GLY A 218 4.88 4.09 2.83
N ALA A 219 5.93 3.62 3.51
CA ALA A 219 6.65 4.43 4.49
C ALA A 219 7.32 5.67 3.87
N ILE A 220 7.90 5.55 2.66
CA ILE A 220 8.44 6.68 1.90
C ILE A 220 7.34 7.70 1.60
N ALA A 221 6.19 7.26 1.09
CA ALA A 221 5.06 8.15 0.79
C ALA A 221 4.60 8.92 2.04
N GLY A 222 4.47 8.23 3.19
CA GLY A 222 4.14 8.88 4.46
C GLY A 222 5.17 9.93 4.89
N GLN A 223 6.47 9.62 4.77
CA GLN A 223 7.54 10.57 5.10
C GLN A 223 7.46 11.82 4.20
N VAL A 224 7.26 11.65 2.90
CA VAL A 224 7.12 12.76 1.94
C VAL A 224 5.87 13.60 2.24
N ALA A 225 4.73 12.95 2.55
CA ALA A 225 3.52 13.66 2.96
C ALA A 225 3.75 14.53 4.22
N GLY A 226 4.46 14.00 5.21
CA GLY A 226 4.85 14.78 6.40
C GLY A 226 5.67 16.02 6.04
N ASN A 227 6.61 15.90 5.11
CA ASN A 227 7.45 17.00 4.64
C ASN A 227 6.67 18.05 3.83
N ILE A 228 5.70 17.64 3.01
CA ILE A 228 4.77 18.55 2.31
C ILE A 228 3.97 19.36 3.34
N LEU A 229 3.28 18.68 4.26
CA LEU A 229 2.45 19.35 5.27
C LEU A 229 3.25 20.27 6.19
N ALA A 230 4.49 19.91 6.53
CA ALA A 230 5.36 20.79 7.32
C ALA A 230 5.73 22.08 6.58
N ARG A 231 5.84 22.04 5.24
CA ARG A 231 6.12 23.23 4.42
C ARG A 231 4.89 24.12 4.25
N GLU A 232 3.69 23.56 4.17
CA GLU A 232 2.45 24.34 4.07
C GLU A 232 2.14 25.17 5.34
N ASN A 233 2.66 24.74 6.49
CA ASN A 233 2.40 25.37 7.79
C ASN A 233 3.45 26.42 8.20
N ASN A 234 4.49 26.64 7.39
CA ASN A 234 5.57 27.60 7.63
C ASN A 234 5.49 28.76 6.61
#